data_AF-A0A7Y6ZZM1-F1
#
_entry.id   AF-A0A7Y6ZZM1-F1
#
_cell.length_a   1.000
_cell.length_b   1.000
_cell.length_c   1.000
_cell.angle_alpha   90.00
_cell.angle_beta   90.00
_cell.angle_gamma   90.00
#
_symmetry.space_group_name_H-M   'P 1'
#
loop_
_entity.id
_entity.type
_entity.pdbx_description
1 polymer ?
#
loop_
_entity_poly.entity_id
_entity_poly.type
_entity_poly.pdbx_seq_one_letter_code
_entity_poly.pdbx_strand_id
1 'polypeptide(L)'
;MNVEEILAAMTPEVYERLRQAVETGKWPDGNPLNAEQKENCLQAVMLYQAKVARSNEHMTVSAEGEIVHKSKSELRRELRESQSNEHSIARFKQDDI
;
A
#
# COMPACT_ATOMS: atom_id res chain seq x y z
N MET A 1 -13.45 -6.15 17.59
CA MET A 1 -14.15 -6.49 16.32
C MET A 1 -13.41 -7.67 15.69
N ASN A 2 -14.10 -8.67 15.14
CA ASN A 2 -13.42 -9.85 14.61
C ASN A 2 -12.75 -9.53 13.26
N VAL A 3 -11.45 -9.83 13.14
CA VAL A 3 -10.66 -9.56 11.92
C VAL A 3 -11.22 -10.31 10.71
N GLU A 4 -11.78 -11.49 10.92
CA GLU A 4 -12.40 -12.30 9.86
C GLU A 4 -13.68 -11.67 9.30
N GLU A 5 -14.49 -11.02 10.15
CA GLU A 5 -15.70 -10.30 9.71
C GLU A 5 -15.34 -9.05 8.90
N ILE A 6 -14.29 -8.33 9.31
CA ILE A 6 -13.76 -7.19 8.56
C ILE A 6 -13.28 -7.64 7.19
N LEU A 7 -12.56 -8.76 7.12
CA LEU A 7 -12.07 -9.33 5.86
C LEU A 7 -13.21 -9.77 4.93
N ALA A 8 -14.27 -10.37 5.49
CA ALA A 8 -15.43 -10.83 4.73
C ALA A 8 -16.25 -9.67 4.12
N ALA A 9 -16.31 -8.53 4.80
CA ALA A 9 -16.95 -7.31 4.30
C ALA A 9 -16.02 -6.42 3.47
N MET A 10 -14.78 -6.85 3.21
CA MET A 10 -13.76 -5.97 2.65
C MET A 10 -13.88 -5.84 1.13
N THR A 11 -14.21 -4.63 0.69
CA THR A 11 -14.08 -4.21 -0.70
C THR A 11 -12.73 -3.50 -0.91
N PRO A 12 -12.25 -3.35 -2.16
CA PRO A 12 -11.03 -2.59 -2.44
C PRO A 12 -11.06 -1.17 -1.85
N GLU A 13 -12.21 -0.50 -1.89
CA GLU A 13 -12.40 0.83 -1.28
C GLU A 13 -12.25 0.82 0.24
N VAL A 14 -12.78 -0.20 0.92
CA VAL A 14 -12.63 -0.35 2.38
C VAL A 14 -11.18 -0.60 2.74
N TYR A 15 -10.48 -1.43 1.97
CA TYR A 15 -9.06 -1.65 2.14
C TYR A 15 -8.25 -0.35 2.03
N GLU A 16 -8.51 0.48 1.01
CA GLU A 16 -7.82 1.76 0.86
C GLU A 16 -8.07 2.71 2.05
N ARG A 17 -9.32 2.79 2.53
CA ARG A 17 -9.65 3.59 3.72
C ARG A 17 -8.94 3.08 4.97
N LEU A 18 -8.88 1.76 5.16
CA LEU A 18 -8.18 1.15 6.30
C LEU A 18 -6.67 1.38 6.22
N ARG A 19 -6.07 1.25 5.02
CA ARG A 19 -4.65 1.54 4.77
C ARG A 19 -4.34 2.99 5.14
N GLN A 20 -5.11 3.95 4.62
CA GLN A 20 -4.95 5.37 4.94
C GLN A 20 -5.12 5.65 6.43
N ALA A 21 -6.09 4.99 7.09
CA ALA A 21 -6.34 5.17 8.51
C ALA A 21 -5.20 4.65 9.39
N VAL A 22 -4.56 3.54 8.99
CA VAL A 22 -3.39 2.98 9.68
C VAL A 22 -2.15 3.85 9.47
N GLU A 23 -1.95 4.37 8.26
CA GLU A 23 -0.83 5.27 7.91
C GLU A 23 -0.93 6.62 8.65
N THR A 24 -2.12 7.21 8.72
CA THR A 24 -2.35 8.53 9.35
C THR A 24 -2.70 8.47 10.83
N GLY A 25 -3.13 7.30 11.32
CA GLY A 25 -3.66 7.12 12.67
C GLY A 25 -5.04 7.73 12.89
N LYS A 26 -5.74 8.15 11.84
CA LYS A 26 -7.05 8.80 11.89
C LYS A 26 -7.97 8.22 10.81
N TRP A 27 -9.26 8.15 11.11
CA TRP A 27 -10.28 7.86 10.11
C TRP A 27 -10.32 8.96 9.04
N PRO A 28 -10.84 8.68 7.83
CA PRO A 28 -11.04 9.69 6.78
C PRO A 28 -11.87 10.89 7.27
N ASP A 29 -12.74 10.67 8.25
CA ASP A 29 -13.57 11.70 8.89
C ASP A 29 -12.79 12.58 9.89
N GLY A 30 -11.49 12.34 10.08
CA GLY A 30 -10.59 13.11 10.95
C GLY A 30 -10.54 12.64 12.41
N ASN A 31 -11.41 11.69 12.80
CA ASN A 31 -11.41 11.11 14.15
C ASN A 31 -10.18 10.21 14.37
N PRO A 32 -9.51 10.28 15.54
CA PRO A 32 -8.38 9.42 15.84
C PRO A 32 -8.79 7.94 16.00
N LEU A 33 -7.94 7.02 15.55
CA LEU A 33 -8.10 5.60 15.87
C LEU A 33 -7.66 5.34 17.31
N ASN A 34 -8.45 4.55 18.04
CA ASN A 34 -7.99 4.01 19.31
C ASN A 34 -6.96 2.87 19.07
N ALA A 35 -6.23 2.46 20.11
CA ALA A 35 -5.16 1.47 19.98
C ALA A 35 -5.65 0.10 19.47
N GLU A 36 -6.79 -0.37 19.97
CA GLU A 36 -7.39 -1.66 19.57
C GLU A 36 -7.88 -1.62 18.11
N GLN A 37 -8.50 -0.52 17.68
CA GLN A 37 -8.91 -0.29 16.30
C GLN A 37 -7.71 -0.26 15.39
N LYS A 38 -6.63 0.42 15.79
CA LYS A 38 -5.39 0.49 15.00
C LYS A 38 -4.80 -0.91 14.80
N GLU A 39 -4.74 -1.71 15.85
CA GLU A 39 -4.24 -3.08 15.78
C GLU A 39 -5.11 -3.95 14.86
N ASN A 40 -6.43 -3.91 15.04
CA ASN A 40 -7.37 -4.68 14.20
C ASN A 40 -7.29 -4.26 12.72
N CYS A 41 -7.21 -2.94 12.44
CA CYS A 41 -7.07 -2.43 11.08
C CYS A 41 -5.75 -2.87 10.44
N LEU A 42 -4.65 -2.83 11.21
CA LEU A 42 -3.34 -3.28 10.73
C LEU A 42 -3.37 -4.76 10.36
N GLN A 43 -3.93 -5.62 11.23
CA GLN A 43 -4.07 -7.04 10.96
C GLN A 43 -4.94 -7.31 9.71
N ALA A 44 -6.05 -6.58 9.56
CA ALA A 44 -6.92 -6.70 8.38
C ALA A 44 -6.22 -6.30 7.08
N VAL A 45 -5.46 -5.19 7.08
CA VAL A 45 -4.68 -4.73 5.92
C VAL A 45 -3.63 -5.75 5.52
N MET A 46 -2.87 -6.30 6.47
CA MET A 46 -1.87 -7.34 6.21
C MET A 46 -2.50 -8.61 5.62
N LEU A 47 -3.61 -9.08 6.19
CA LEU A 47 -4.31 -10.27 5.70
C LEU A 47 -4.88 -10.06 4.29
N TYR A 48 -5.36 -8.85 3.98
CA TYR A 48 -5.82 -8.52 2.62
C TYR A 48 -4.69 -8.52 1.60
N GLN A 49 -3.53 -7.95 1.98
CA GLN A 49 -2.35 -7.91 1.12
C GLN A 49 -1.93 -9.32 0.72
N ALA A 50 -1.92 -10.26 1.68
CA ALA A 50 -1.62 -11.66 1.42
C ALA A 50 -2.72 -12.38 0.62
N LYS A 51 -3.99 -12.28 1.04
CA LYS A 51 -5.06 -13.11 0.47
C LYS A 51 -5.61 -12.61 -0.86
N VAL A 52 -5.75 -11.29 -1.02
CA VAL A 52 -6.51 -10.68 -2.11
C VAL A 52 -5.62 -9.88 -3.04
N ALA A 53 -4.87 -8.90 -2.50
CA ALA A 53 -4.08 -8.01 -3.34
C ALA A 53 -2.85 -8.70 -3.94
N ARG A 54 -2.33 -9.75 -3.28
CA ARG A 54 -1.06 -10.43 -3.63
C ARG A 54 0.03 -9.41 -3.93
N SER A 55 0.13 -8.42 -3.04
CA SER A 55 0.98 -7.26 -3.27
C SER A 55 2.44 -7.70 -3.32
N ASN A 56 3.15 -7.26 -4.35
CA ASN A 56 4.59 -7.40 -4.44
C ASN A 56 5.26 -6.02 -4.32
N GLU A 57 4.62 -5.05 -3.69
CA GLU A 57 5.21 -3.72 -3.46
C GLU A 57 6.21 -3.78 -2.30
N HIS A 58 7.25 -2.94 -2.34
CA HIS A 58 8.21 -2.83 -1.24
C HIS A 58 7.50 -2.50 0.09
N MET A 59 7.84 -3.24 1.16
CA MET A 59 7.21 -3.16 2.49
C MET A 59 5.73 -3.55 2.57
N THR A 60 5.25 -4.37 1.63
CA THR A 60 3.93 -5.00 1.73
C THR A 60 4.04 -6.49 2.05
N VAL A 61 2.93 -7.10 2.48
CA VAL A 61 2.86 -8.54 2.73
C VAL A 61 2.54 -9.27 1.42
N SER A 62 3.39 -10.23 1.05
CA SER A 62 3.21 -11.07 -0.14
C SER A 62 2.12 -12.13 0.06
N ALA A 63 1.76 -12.84 -1.00
CA ALA A 63 0.76 -13.92 -0.94
C ALA A 63 1.16 -15.07 0.00
N GLU A 64 2.47 -15.23 0.22
CA GLU A 64 3.10 -16.22 1.11
C GLU A 64 3.09 -15.76 2.58
N GLY A 65 2.66 -14.52 2.86
CA GLY A 65 2.65 -13.96 4.21
C GLY A 65 3.98 -13.36 4.65
N GLU A 66 4.96 -13.22 3.75
CA GLU A 66 6.25 -12.61 4.04
C GLU A 66 6.26 -11.12 3.69
N ILE A 67 7.11 -10.33 4.38
CA ILE A 67 7.29 -8.92 4.05
C ILE A 67 8.24 -8.81 2.86
N VAL A 68 7.79 -8.14 1.80
CA VAL A 68 8.55 -7.89 0.58
C VAL A 68 9.62 -6.83 0.85
N HIS A 69 10.88 -7.27 0.95
CA HIS A 69 12.05 -6.41 1.07
C HIS A 69 12.80 -6.35 -0.27
N LYS A 70 12.55 -5.30 -1.04
CA LYS A 70 13.32 -5.01 -2.27
C LYS A 70 14.59 -4.24 -1.95
N SER A 71 15.68 -4.55 -2.63
CA SER A 71 16.90 -3.78 -2.51
C SER A 71 16.77 -2.38 -3.15
N LYS A 72 17.66 -1.46 -2.77
CA LYS A 72 17.70 -0.09 -3.31
C LYS A 72 17.83 -0.06 -4.85
N SER A 73 18.55 -1.00 -5.43
CA SER A 73 18.72 -1.10 -6.89
C SER A 73 17.44 -1.58 -7.57
N GLU A 74 16.74 -2.56 -6.99
CA GLU A 74 15.47 -3.08 -7.51
C GLU A 74 14.36 -2.04 -7.41
N LEU A 75 14.22 -1.39 -6.25
CA LEU A 75 13.22 -0.34 -6.04
C LEU A 75 13.43 0.84 -7.01
N ARG A 76 14.68 1.25 -7.23
CA ARG A 76 15.00 2.31 -8.20
C ARG A 76 14.67 1.92 -9.64
N ARG A 77 14.79 0.63 -9.98
CA ARG A 77 14.48 0.12 -11.31
C ARG A 77 12.97 0.16 -11.54
N GLU A 78 12.17 -0.39 -10.63
CA GLU A 78 10.71 -0.39 -10.72
C GLU A 78 10.13 1.03 -10.78
N LEU A 79 10.61 1.95 -9.94
CA LEU A 79 10.17 3.35 -9.99
C LEU A 79 10.49 4.00 -11.34
N ARG A 80 11.63 3.67 -11.96
CA ARG A 80 11.98 4.18 -13.30
C ARG A 80 11.09 3.58 -14.39
N GLU A 81 10.79 2.29 -14.29
CA GLU A 81 9.89 1.59 -15.21
C GLU A 81 8.46 2.14 -15.13
N SER A 82 7.92 2.33 -13.92
CA SER A 82 6.62 2.98 -13.71
C SER A 82 6.60 4.41 -14.27
N GLN A 83 7.65 5.21 -14.01
CA GLN A 83 7.74 6.59 -14.54
C GLN A 83 7.85 6.64 -16.07
N SER A 84 8.51 5.66 -16.70
CA SER A 84 8.61 5.61 -18.16
C SER A 84 7.29 5.30 -18.85
N ASN A 85 6.36 4.63 -18.16
CA ASN A 85 5.03 4.30 -18.72
C ASN A 85 4.04 5.47 -18.61
N GLU A 86 4.19 6.39 -17.66
CA GLU A 86 3.24 7.51 -17.44
C GLU A 86 3.68 8.84 -18.06
N HIS A 87 4.97 9.03 -18.34
CA HIS A 87 5.50 10.33 -18.76
C HIS A 87 6.50 10.24 -19.91
N SER A 88 5.99 10.23 -21.15
CA SER A 88 6.73 10.73 -22.32
C SER A 88 6.83 12.26 -22.25
N ILE A 89 7.34 12.81 -21.15
CA ILE A 89 7.66 14.24 -21.03
C ILE A 89 9.01 14.41 -21.71
N ALA A 90 9.02 15.09 -22.85
CA ALA A 90 10.21 15.34 -23.66
C ALA A 90 11.32 15.94 -22.80
N ARG A 91 12.44 15.20 -22.67
CA ARG A 91 13.66 15.68 -22.02
C ARG A 91 14.50 16.39 -23.07
N PHE A 92 14.35 17.71 -23.18
CA PHE A 92 15.30 18.53 -23.92
C PHE A 92 16.58 18.65 -23.11
N LYS A 93 17.74 18.45 -23.76
CA LYS A 93 19.02 18.69 -23.10
C LYS A 93 19.23 20.20 -23.02
N GLN A 94 19.91 20.65 -21.98
CA GLN A 94 20.18 22.07 -21.77
C GLN A 94 21.06 22.71 -22.87
N ASP A 95 21.57 21.91 -23.80
CA ASP A 95 22.36 22.34 -24.96
C ASP A 95 21.53 22.57 -26.25
N ASP A 96 20.19 22.53 -26.19
CA ASP A 96 19.29 22.73 -27.34
C ASP A 96 18.84 24.20 -27.54
N ILE A 97 19.55 25.20 -27.01
CA ILE A 97 19.38 26.65 -27.28
C ILE A 97 20.68 27.27 -27.78
#